data_AF-A0A4P9VGT5-F1
#
_entry.id   AF-A0A4P9VGT5-F1
#
_cell.length_a   1.000
_cell.length_b   1.000
_cell.length_c   1.000
_cell.angle_alpha   90.00
_cell.angle_beta   90.00
_cell.angle_gamma   90.00
#
_symmetry.space_group_name_H-M   'P 1'
#
loop_
_entity.id
_entity.type
_entity.pdbx_description
1 polymer ?
#
loop_
_entity_poly.entity_id
_entity_poly.type
_entity_poly.pdbx_seq_one_letter_code
_entity_poly.pdbx_strand_id
1 'polypeptide(L)'
;MIDRDARNKLSELIRSLSAGIITNDEFEDALPHSKDAAVWEVFSHGAWCLYSDLKEYKLKGKDALAEDDRSIVARWILFLKSDNEYTWPSASFREQFLKTISLGVFGQSTLDKWHEHGDVSSWPFTSINQLNEAKLGKGYLGTKNT
;
A
#
# COMPACT_ATOMS: atom_id res chain seq x y z
N MET A 1 9.08 -8.47 -11.63
CA MET A 1 10.30 -7.65 -11.74
C MET A 1 10.14 -6.42 -10.87
N ILE A 2 11.06 -6.25 -9.93
CA ILE A 2 11.04 -5.15 -8.96
C ILE A 2 11.54 -3.87 -9.64
N ASP A 3 10.73 -2.82 -9.56
CA ASP A 3 11.11 -1.47 -9.97
C ASP A 3 11.45 -0.65 -8.72
N ARG A 4 12.75 -0.61 -8.39
CA ARG A 4 13.23 0.00 -7.15
C ARG A 4 12.96 1.49 -7.10
N ASP A 5 13.08 2.20 -8.22
CA ASP A 5 12.89 3.66 -8.25
C ASP A 5 11.42 4.02 -8.08
N ALA A 6 10.52 3.31 -8.77
CA ALA A 6 9.09 3.50 -8.60
C ALA A 6 8.62 3.16 -7.18
N ARG A 7 9.09 2.06 -6.58
CA ARG A 7 8.76 1.72 -5.19
C ARG A 7 9.27 2.76 -4.20
N ASN A 8 10.50 3.22 -4.36
CA ASN A 8 11.07 4.26 -3.51
C ASN A 8 10.25 5.55 -3.61
N LYS A 9 9.92 5.98 -4.84
CA LYS A 9 9.10 7.16 -5.08
C LYS A 9 7.73 7.04 -4.42
N LEU A 10 7.02 5.92 -4.63
CA LEU A 10 5.72 5.68 -4.00
C LEU A 10 5.82 5.67 -2.47
N SER A 11 6.88 5.07 -1.91
CA SER A 11 7.06 5.01 -0.46
C SER A 11 7.21 6.40 0.18
N GLU A 12 7.92 7.32 -0.48
CA GLU A 12 8.08 8.69 0.01
C GLU A 12 6.83 9.54 -0.21
N LEU A 13 6.07 9.28 -1.27
CA LEU A 13 4.76 9.90 -1.50
C LEU A 13 3.76 9.49 -0.41
N ILE A 14 3.65 8.19 -0.13
CA ILE A 14 2.76 7.67 0.93
C ILE A 14 3.16 8.24 2.30
N ARG A 15 4.47 8.30 2.60
CA ARG A 15 4.97 8.95 3.81
C ARG A 15 4.55 10.41 3.88
N SER A 16 4.72 11.15 2.79
CA SER A 16 4.43 12.59 2.74
C SER A 16 2.92 12.87 2.86
N LEU A 17 2.08 12.06 2.20
CA LEU A 17 0.62 12.12 2.29
C LEU A 17 0.16 11.84 3.73
N SER A 18 0.60 10.73 4.32
CA SER A 18 0.22 10.33 5.68
C SER A 18 0.69 11.29 6.78
N ALA A 19 1.77 12.04 6.53
CA ALA A 19 2.24 13.11 7.40
C ALA A 19 1.49 14.44 7.17
N GLY A 20 0.60 14.52 6.17
CA GLY A 20 -0.12 15.73 5.78
C GLY A 20 0.81 16.82 5.22
N ILE A 21 1.93 16.44 4.60
CA ILE A 21 2.90 17.35 3.96
C ILE A 21 2.37 17.76 2.59
N ILE A 22 1.87 16.80 1.81
CA ILE A 22 1.26 16.99 0.49
C ILE A 22 -0.26 16.77 0.55
N THR A 23 -0.98 17.27 -0.45
CA THR A 23 -2.40 16.99 -0.65
C THR A 23 -2.62 15.63 -1.31
N ASN A 24 -3.85 15.14 -1.30
CA ASN A 24 -4.26 13.95 -2.06
C ASN A 24 -4.07 14.15 -3.58
N ASP A 25 -4.37 15.34 -4.11
CA ASP A 25 -4.18 15.63 -5.54
C ASP A 25 -2.68 15.68 -5.90
N GLU A 26 -1.85 16.37 -5.09
CA GLU A 26 -0.38 16.37 -5.25
C GLU A 26 0.22 14.95 -5.16
N PHE A 27 -0.41 14.07 -4.38
CA PHE A 27 -0.03 12.67 -4.28
C PHE A 27 -0.34 11.91 -5.58
N GLU A 28 -1.55 12.05 -6.12
CA GLU A 28 -1.97 11.39 -7.35
C GLU A 28 -1.18 11.85 -8.58
N ASP A 29 -0.97 13.16 -8.71
CA ASP A 29 -0.22 13.76 -9.82
C ASP A 29 1.25 13.30 -9.86
N ALA A 30 1.79 12.90 -8.70
CA ALA A 30 3.18 12.48 -8.57
C ALA A 30 3.40 10.95 -8.65
N LEU A 31 2.33 10.16 -8.85
CA LEU A 31 2.42 8.69 -8.85
C LEU A 31 3.38 8.18 -9.94
N PRO A 32 4.30 7.26 -9.59
CA PRO A 32 5.22 6.70 -10.56
C PRO A 32 4.51 5.70 -11.48
N HIS A 33 4.77 5.80 -12.78
CA HIS A 33 4.37 4.77 -13.74
C HIS A 33 5.35 3.60 -13.69
N SER A 34 4.88 2.38 -13.39
CA SER A 34 5.71 1.18 -13.35
C SER A 34 4.93 -0.08 -13.76
N LYS A 35 5.66 -1.10 -14.23
CA LYS A 35 5.13 -2.46 -14.46
C LYS A 35 5.20 -3.35 -13.21
N ASP A 36 5.80 -2.85 -12.13
CA ASP A 36 5.88 -3.56 -10.86
C ASP A 36 4.51 -3.56 -10.18
N ALA A 37 3.93 -4.76 -10.05
CA ALA A 37 2.62 -4.95 -9.43
C ALA A 37 2.55 -4.35 -8.02
N ALA A 38 3.64 -4.37 -7.26
CA ALA A 38 3.67 -3.78 -5.92
C ALA A 38 3.28 -2.30 -5.91
N VAL A 39 3.69 -1.55 -6.95
CA VAL A 39 3.43 -0.11 -7.04
C VAL A 39 1.93 0.14 -7.23
N TRP A 40 1.33 -0.54 -8.21
CA TRP A 40 -0.09 -0.38 -8.50
C TRP A 40 -0.98 -0.91 -7.38
N GLU A 41 -0.67 -2.09 -6.84
CA GLU A 41 -1.49 -2.76 -5.85
C GLU A 41 -1.48 -2.04 -4.50
N VAL A 42 -0.31 -1.56 -4.06
CA VAL A 42 -0.21 -0.76 -2.83
C VAL A 42 -0.92 0.58 -2.98
N PHE A 43 -0.89 1.19 -4.16
CA PHE A 43 -1.67 2.39 -4.44
C PHE A 43 -3.19 2.11 -4.42
N SER A 44 -3.67 1.22 -5.28
CA SER A 44 -5.10 1.00 -5.52
C SER A 44 -5.83 0.32 -4.37
N HIS A 45 -5.18 -0.59 -3.64
CA HIS A 45 -5.78 -1.32 -2.52
C HIS A 45 -5.39 -0.78 -1.14
N GLY A 46 -4.41 0.13 -1.08
CA GLY A 46 -3.92 0.74 0.15
C GLY A 46 -4.09 2.25 0.14
N ALA A 47 -3.15 2.94 -0.49
CA ALA A 47 -3.01 4.40 -0.36
C ALA A 47 -4.25 5.19 -0.80
N TRP A 48 -4.96 4.76 -1.86
CA TRP A 48 -6.17 5.42 -2.33
C TRP A 48 -7.29 5.42 -1.27
N CYS A 49 -7.36 4.40 -0.41
CA CYS A 49 -8.35 4.33 0.68
C CYS A 49 -8.07 5.30 1.84
N LEU A 50 -6.93 6.01 1.84
CA LEU A 50 -6.59 6.99 2.89
C LEU A 50 -7.29 8.33 2.71
N TYR A 51 -7.85 8.61 1.54
CA TYR A 51 -8.46 9.90 1.21
C TYR A 51 -9.73 9.75 0.37
N SER A 52 -10.37 10.89 0.09
CA SER A 52 -11.58 10.98 -0.73
C SER A 52 -11.34 11.89 -1.93
N ASP A 53 -11.73 11.44 -3.11
CA ASP A 53 -11.60 12.18 -4.38
C ASP A 53 -12.55 13.40 -4.50
N LEU A 54 -13.35 13.69 -3.45
CA LEU A 54 -14.37 14.74 -3.50
C LEU A 54 -13.81 16.15 -3.36
N LYS A 55 -12.60 16.31 -2.82
CA LYS A 55 -11.94 17.60 -2.63
C LYS A 55 -10.45 17.39 -2.44
N GLU A 56 -9.67 18.42 -2.72
CA GLU A 56 -8.25 18.47 -2.36
C GLU A 56 -8.08 18.83 -0.86
N TYR A 57 -7.27 18.07 -0.12
CA TYR A 57 -6.92 18.34 1.28
C TYR A 57 -5.65 17.59 1.72
N LYS A 58 -5.11 17.97 2.88
CA LYS A 58 -3.99 17.28 3.55
C LYS A 58 -4.51 16.44 4.70
N LEU A 59 -3.90 15.27 4.94
CA LEU A 59 -4.24 14.37 6.06
C LEU A 59 -3.74 14.92 7.41
N LYS A 60 -4.30 16.06 7.85
CA LYS A 60 -3.89 16.77 9.07
C LYS A 60 -5.10 17.37 9.79
N GLY A 61 -4.95 17.58 11.10
CA GLY A 61 -6.01 18.16 11.94
C GLY A 61 -7.23 17.24 11.98
N LYS A 62 -8.38 17.74 11.54
CA LYS A 62 -9.64 16.96 11.48
C LYS A 62 -9.60 15.80 10.48
N ASP A 63 -8.72 15.90 9.47
CA ASP A 63 -8.57 14.92 8.40
C ASP A 63 -7.32 14.02 8.65
N ALA A 64 -6.74 14.05 9.86
CA ALA A 64 -5.55 13.27 10.20
C ALA A 64 -5.87 11.77 10.33
N LEU A 65 -4.93 10.93 9.90
CA LEU A 65 -5.01 9.48 10.07
C LEU A 65 -4.97 9.06 11.55
N ALA A 66 -5.80 8.07 11.89
CA ALA A 66 -5.79 7.41 13.19
C ALA A 66 -4.47 6.64 13.41
N GLU A 67 -4.15 6.32 14.67
CA GLU A 67 -2.90 5.61 14.99
C GLU A 67 -2.83 4.21 14.37
N ASP A 68 -3.95 3.49 14.33
CA ASP A 68 -4.03 2.18 13.69
C ASP A 68 -3.76 2.26 12.17
N ASP A 69 -4.29 3.27 11.50
CA ASP A 69 -4.06 3.51 10.07
C ASP A 69 -2.59 3.84 9.79
N ARG A 70 -1.93 4.58 10.69
CA ARG A 70 -0.49 4.89 10.56
C ARG A 70 0.37 3.64 10.62
N SER A 71 0.00 2.66 11.44
CA SER A 71 0.69 1.36 11.53
C SER A 71 0.56 0.58 10.22
N ILE A 72 -0.62 0.61 9.61
CA ILE A 72 -0.89 0.01 8.30
C ILE A 72 -0.07 0.71 7.22
N VAL A 73 -0.07 2.05 7.18
CA VAL A 73 0.74 2.84 6.25
C VAL A 73 2.24 2.56 6.38
N ALA A 74 2.74 2.47 7.62
CA ALA A 74 4.14 2.15 7.87
C ALA A 74 4.53 0.77 7.31
N ARG A 75 3.60 -0.19 7.35
CA ARG A 75 3.78 -1.52 6.76
C ARG A 75 3.89 -1.47 5.23
N TRP A 76 3.05 -0.66 4.58
CA TRP A 76 3.11 -0.47 3.12
C TRP A 76 4.44 0.15 2.70
N ILE A 77 4.86 1.20 3.38
CA ILE A 77 6.17 1.85 3.16
C ILE A 77 7.30 0.82 3.35
N LEU A 78 7.23 0.02 4.41
CA LEU A 78 8.24 -1.00 4.69
C LEU A 78 8.33 -2.06 3.57
N PHE A 79 7.19 -2.49 3.04
CA PHE A 79 7.16 -3.43 1.91
C PHE A 79 7.73 -2.83 0.64
N LEU A 80 7.33 -1.60 0.28
CA LEU A 80 7.87 -0.93 -0.89
C LEU A 80 9.40 -0.78 -0.78
N LYS A 81 9.91 -0.53 0.43
CA LYS A 81 11.35 -0.45 0.70
C LYS A 81 12.06 -1.81 0.79
N SER A 82 11.34 -2.93 0.83
CA SER A 82 11.94 -4.25 0.82
C SER A 82 12.16 -4.77 -0.60
N ASP A 83 13.02 -5.78 -0.73
CA ASP A 83 13.32 -6.49 -1.99
C ASP A 83 12.36 -7.67 -2.24
N ASN A 84 11.17 -7.65 -1.63
CA ASN A 84 10.18 -8.72 -1.78
C ASN A 84 9.39 -8.54 -3.07
N GLU A 85 9.24 -9.60 -3.86
CA GLU A 85 8.30 -9.58 -4.99
C GLU A 85 6.85 -9.59 -4.47
N TYR A 86 5.97 -8.91 -5.21
CA TYR A 86 4.54 -8.97 -4.94
C TYR A 86 3.96 -10.22 -5.59
N THR A 87 3.45 -11.14 -4.78
CA THR A 87 2.94 -12.44 -5.24
C THR A 87 1.45 -12.63 -4.95
N TRP A 88 0.79 -11.62 -4.36
CA TRP A 88 -0.65 -11.69 -4.15
C TRP A 88 -1.38 -11.65 -5.49
N PRO A 89 -2.52 -12.35 -5.63
CA PRO A 89 -3.29 -12.34 -6.86
C PRO A 89 -3.82 -10.92 -7.10
N SER A 90 -3.25 -10.24 -8.10
CA SER A 90 -3.80 -8.98 -8.60
C SER A 90 -5.21 -9.27 -9.12
N ALA A 91 -6.23 -8.65 -8.54
CA ALA A 91 -7.58 -8.74 -9.09
C ALA A 91 -7.50 -8.26 -10.54
N SER A 92 -8.02 -9.04 -11.47
CA SER A 92 -7.98 -8.66 -12.89
C SER A 92 -8.66 -7.29 -13.01
N PHE A 93 -8.17 -6.36 -13.84
CA PHE A 93 -8.79 -5.03 -14.05
C PHE A 93 -10.33 -5.12 -14.23
N ARG A 94 -10.81 -6.21 -14.85
CA ARG A 94 -12.22 -6.54 -15.02
C ARG A 94 -12.97 -6.79 -13.70
N GLU A 95 -12.37 -7.48 -12.73
CA GLU A 95 -12.93 -7.72 -11.40
C GLU A 95 -12.91 -6.43 -10.55
N GLN A 96 -11.84 -5.63 -10.65
CA GLN A 96 -11.74 -4.32 -9.99
C GLN A 96 -12.84 -3.36 -10.48
N PHE A 97 -13.02 -3.25 -11.80
CA PHE A 97 -14.02 -2.40 -12.44
C PHE A 97 -15.45 -2.87 -12.11
N LEU A 98 -15.69 -4.18 -12.12
CA LEU A 98 -16.98 -4.75 -11.71
C LEU A 98 -17.27 -4.50 -10.23
N LYS A 99 -16.28 -4.53 -9.34
CA LYS A 99 -16.46 -4.24 -7.90
C LYS A 99 -16.88 -2.78 -7.66
N THR A 100 -16.28 -1.83 -8.40
CA THR A 100 -16.63 -0.41 -8.33
C THR A 100 -18.02 -0.13 -8.89
N ILE A 101 -18.43 -0.81 -9.97
CA ILE A 101 -19.76 -0.63 -10.57
C ILE A 101 -20.84 -1.41 -9.79
N SER A 102 -20.51 -2.56 -9.19
CA SER A 102 -21.51 -3.43 -8.56
C SER A 102 -21.85 -3.06 -7.11
N LEU A 103 -21.41 -1.91 -6.58
CA LEU A 103 -21.73 -1.48 -5.20
C LEU A 103 -21.53 -2.60 -4.16
N GLY A 104 -20.45 -3.39 -4.29
CA GLY A 104 -20.09 -4.42 -3.30
C GLY A 104 -20.83 -5.77 -3.38
N VAL A 105 -21.72 -6.00 -4.35
CA VAL A 105 -22.50 -7.27 -4.43
C VAL A 105 -21.69 -8.50 -4.90
N PHE A 106 -20.55 -8.31 -5.57
CA PHE A 106 -19.69 -9.42 -6.06
C PHE A 106 -18.33 -9.54 -5.35
N GLY A 107 -18.22 -9.10 -4.09
CA GLY A 107 -16.97 -9.05 -3.33
C GLY A 107 -16.44 -10.37 -2.75
N GLN A 108 -17.23 -11.46 -2.74
CA GLN A 108 -16.85 -12.72 -2.06
C GLN A 108 -15.67 -13.45 -2.73
N SER A 109 -15.69 -13.62 -4.05
CA SER A 109 -14.72 -14.47 -4.79
C SER A 109 -13.26 -14.01 -4.65
N THR A 110 -13.02 -12.70 -4.53
CA THR A 110 -11.66 -12.16 -4.37
C THR A 110 -11.15 -12.31 -2.94
N LEU A 111 -12.02 -12.16 -1.93
CA LEU A 111 -11.65 -12.37 -0.53
C LEU A 111 -11.31 -13.84 -0.25
N ASP A 112 -12.07 -14.77 -0.83
CA ASP A 112 -11.82 -16.21 -0.68
C ASP A 112 -10.43 -16.61 -1.23
N LYS A 113 -10.03 -16.06 -2.38
CA LYS A 113 -8.69 -16.26 -2.96
C LYS A 113 -7.56 -15.63 -2.13
N TRP A 114 -7.84 -14.54 -1.42
CA TRP A 114 -6.85 -13.86 -0.56
C TRP A 114 -6.57 -14.66 0.71
N HIS A 115 -7.59 -15.33 1.26
CA HIS A 115 -7.41 -16.24 2.40
C HIS A 115 -6.52 -17.45 2.08
N GLU A 116 -6.48 -17.91 0.82
CA GLU A 116 -5.65 -19.05 0.40
C GLU A 116 -4.16 -18.71 0.20
N HIS A 117 -3.81 -17.43 -0.02
CA HIS A 117 -2.45 -17.03 -0.41
C HIS A 117 -1.56 -16.51 0.72
N GLY A 118 -2.11 -16.14 1.87
CA GLY A 118 -1.33 -15.67 3.00
C GLY A 118 -2.16 -15.10 4.13
N ASP A 119 -1.49 -14.56 5.14
CA ASP A 119 -2.16 -13.84 6.22
C ASP A 119 -2.54 -12.45 5.74
N VAL A 120 -3.83 -12.24 5.46
CA VAL A 120 -4.41 -10.95 5.04
C VAL A 120 -4.04 -9.82 6.01
N SER A 121 -3.88 -10.15 7.30
CA SER A 121 -3.47 -9.21 8.34
C SER A 121 -2.06 -8.65 8.14
N SER A 122 -1.24 -9.33 7.34
CA SER A 122 0.16 -9.00 7.05
C SER A 122 0.38 -8.38 5.67
N TRP A 123 -0.68 -8.23 4.84
CA TRP A 123 -0.59 -7.60 3.52
C TRP A 123 0.11 -6.22 3.60
N PRO A 124 0.97 -5.88 2.62
CA PRO A 124 1.31 -6.57 1.36
C PRO A 124 2.34 -7.71 1.48
N PHE A 125 2.80 -8.05 2.69
CA PHE A 125 3.64 -9.22 2.89
C PHE A 125 2.82 -10.50 2.81
N THR A 126 3.40 -11.59 2.31
CA THR A 126 2.72 -12.89 2.20
C THR A 126 2.66 -13.63 3.53
N SER A 127 3.57 -13.30 4.46
CA SER A 127 3.63 -13.91 5.79
C SER A 127 4.14 -12.94 6.85
N ILE A 128 3.78 -13.24 8.11
CA ILE A 128 4.31 -12.55 9.29
C ILE A 128 5.85 -12.61 9.36
N ASN A 129 6.45 -13.70 8.87
CA ASN A 129 7.90 -13.89 8.85
C ASN A 129 8.56 -12.87 7.92
N GLN A 130 8.03 -12.71 6.71
CA GLN A 130 8.54 -11.74 5.74
C GLN A 130 8.41 -10.30 6.25
N LEU A 131 7.31 -9.99 6.96
CA LEU A 131 7.14 -8.71 7.65
C LEU A 131 8.20 -8.51 8.74
N ASN A 132 8.46 -9.54 9.56
CA ASN A 132 9.45 -9.46 10.64
C ASN A 132 10.88 -9.33 10.10
N GLU A 133 11.23 -10.06 9.05
CA GLU A 133 12.51 -9.92 8.35
C GLU A 133 12.70 -8.52 7.78
N ALA A 134 11.67 -7.95 7.15
CA ALA A 134 11.72 -6.59 6.66
C ALA A 134 11.88 -5.57 7.80
N LYS A 135 11.20 -5.77 8.94
CA LYS A 135 11.38 -4.93 10.14
C LYS A 135 12.82 -4.99 10.66
N LEU A 136 13.44 -6.17 10.67
CA LEU A 136 14.82 -6.36 11.13
C LEU A 136 15.86 -5.78 10.15
N GLY A 137 15.65 -5.90 8.84
CA GLY A 137 16.61 -5.47 7.83
C GLY A 137 16.46 -4.01 7.36
N LYS A 138 15.25 -3.43 7.46
CA LYS A 138 14.91 -2.11 6.90
C LYS A 138 14.05 -1.23 7.82
N GLY A 139 13.53 -1.78 8.92
CA GLY A 139 12.87 -0.97 9.94
C GLY A 139 13.87 -0.07 10.66
N TYR A 140 13.38 0.98 11.31
CA TYR A 140 14.16 1.94 12.11
C TYR A 140 14.97 1.32 13.28
N LEU A 141 14.95 -0.01 13.44
CA LEU A 141 15.72 -0.79 14.41
C LEU A 141 16.85 -1.63 13.75
N GLY A 142 17.08 -1.46 12.46
CA GLY A 142 17.90 -2.34 11.62
C GLY A 142 19.28 -1.83 11.21
N THR A 143 19.96 -1.00 12.01
CA THR A 143 21.43 -0.97 11.96
C THR A 143 21.94 -2.06 12.88
N LYS A 144 22.15 -3.27 12.35
CA LYS A 144 23.19 -4.13 12.92
C LYS A 144 24.52 -3.47 12.60
N ASN A 145 25.00 -2.67 13.54
CA ASN A 145 26.41 -2.31 13.60
C ASN A 145 27.19 -3.63 13.66
N THR A 146 27.87 -3.96 12.56
CA THR A 146 29.00 -4.88 12.53
C THR A 146 30.01 -4.32 11.57
#